data_AF-A0A4C2E2R4-F1
#
_entry.id   AF-A0A4C2E2R4-F1
#
_cell.length_a   1.000
_cell.length_b   1.000
_cell.length_c   1.000
_cell.angle_alpha   90.00
_cell.angle_beta   90.00
_cell.angle_gamma   90.00
#
_symmetry.space_group_name_H-M   'P 1'
#
loop_
_entity.id
_entity.type
_entity.pdbx_description
1 polymer ?
#
loop_
_entity_poly.entity_id
_entity_poly.type
_entity_poly.pdbx_seq_one_letter_code
_entity_poly.pdbx_strand_id
1 'polypeptide(L)'
;MDLVNHLTDRLLFAVPKKGRLYEKCVTILKESDIKFRRSERLDIALCTNLPIALIFLPAADIPTFVSQGRCDLGITGIDQVHEAGAEVDTPIDLQFGGCRLQVQVPENGPFKKPEELIGKTIVSSFTNLTSQYFAQLEGTTVDKMKTKVVFVGGSVEASCALGVGDAIVDLVESGETMRAAGLIDIATILDTSAHLIESKNAASDPDLIATIKSRIEGVMTAQKYVYCNYNAPREILDKVLPITPGRRAPTISQIDDAGWVAVSSMIERSKKGLIMDELKRKGAADIMVFEISNCRV
;
A
#
# COMPACT_ATOMS: atom_id res chain seq x y z
N MET A 1 -13.05 19.71 25.62
CA MET A 1 -11.72 19.97 25.06
C MET A 1 -11.96 20.46 23.65
N ASP A 2 -11.55 21.68 23.35
CA ASP A 2 -11.83 22.31 22.06
C ASP A 2 -10.82 21.81 21.03
N LEU A 3 -11.13 20.66 20.39
CA LEU A 3 -10.21 20.00 19.48
C LEU A 3 -9.80 20.91 18.30
N VAL A 4 -10.67 21.82 17.88
CA VAL A 4 -10.45 22.69 16.72
C VAL A 4 -9.29 23.66 16.97
N ASN A 5 -9.19 24.19 18.20
CA ASN A 5 -8.15 25.15 18.57
C ASN A 5 -6.79 24.51 18.89
N HIS A 6 -6.69 23.18 18.93
CA HIS A 6 -5.45 22.45 19.26
C HIS A 6 -4.73 21.84 18.04
N LEU A 7 -5.21 22.12 16.83
CA LEU A 7 -4.66 21.57 15.59
C LEU A 7 -3.61 22.46 14.92
N THR A 8 -3.62 23.76 15.19
CA THR A 8 -2.81 24.76 14.46
C THR A 8 -1.30 24.58 14.56
N ASP A 9 -0.81 23.98 15.66
CA ASP A 9 0.62 23.76 15.88
C ASP A 9 1.04 22.29 15.63
N ARG A 10 0.25 21.55 14.84
CA ARG A 10 0.47 20.13 14.61
C ARG A 10 0.45 19.80 13.12
N LEU A 11 1.28 18.84 12.77
CA LEU A 11 1.19 18.17 11.48
C LEU A 11 -0.10 17.36 11.41
N LEU A 12 -0.86 17.57 10.34
CA LEU A 12 -2.13 16.89 10.11
C LEU A 12 -1.91 15.71 9.18
N PHE A 13 -2.14 14.50 9.69
CA PHE A 13 -1.90 13.25 8.97
C PHE A 13 -3.22 12.49 8.78
N ALA A 14 -3.72 12.47 7.55
CA ALA A 14 -4.93 11.76 7.17
C ALA A 14 -4.72 10.23 7.10
N VAL A 15 -5.60 9.47 7.73
CA VAL A 15 -5.55 8.00 7.79
C VAL A 15 -6.94 7.44 7.45
N PRO A 16 -7.07 6.30 6.75
CA PRO A 16 -8.38 5.71 6.48
C PRO A 16 -9.14 5.46 7.78
N LYS A 17 -10.41 5.85 7.86
CA LYS A 17 -11.18 5.73 9.11
C LYS A 17 -11.66 4.31 9.42
N LYS A 18 -11.83 3.50 8.37
CA LYS A 18 -12.35 2.13 8.36
C LYS A 18 -11.99 1.43 7.05
N GLY A 19 -12.39 0.17 6.91
CA GLY A 19 -12.23 -0.62 5.69
C GLY A 19 -10.88 -1.34 5.62
N ARG A 20 -10.60 -1.97 4.48
CA ARG A 20 -9.49 -2.93 4.30
C ARG A 20 -8.09 -2.37 4.62
N LEU A 21 -7.88 -1.07 4.43
CA LEU A 21 -6.56 -0.44 4.66
C LEU A 21 -6.32 -0.12 6.14
N TYR A 22 -7.39 0.05 6.93
CA TYR A 22 -7.33 0.67 8.26
C TYR A 22 -6.38 -0.04 9.22
N GLU A 23 -6.55 -1.35 9.44
CA GLU A 23 -5.77 -2.09 10.43
C GLU A 23 -4.28 -2.11 10.11
N LYS A 24 -3.94 -2.22 8.81
CA LYS A 24 -2.55 -2.16 8.36
C LYS A 24 -1.96 -0.77 8.54
N CYS A 25 -2.71 0.29 8.23
CA CYS A 25 -2.28 1.68 8.50
C CYS A 25 -1.98 1.89 9.98
N VAL A 26 -2.91 1.49 10.86
CA VAL A 26 -2.75 1.64 12.31
C VAL A 26 -1.53 0.87 12.82
N THR A 27 -1.30 -0.34 12.31
CA THR A 27 -0.11 -1.14 12.63
C THR A 27 1.18 -0.42 12.23
N ILE A 28 1.27 0.08 10.99
CA ILE A 28 2.44 0.82 10.49
C ILE A 28 2.71 2.06 11.33
N LEU A 29 1.68 2.84 11.69
CA LEU A 29 1.82 4.02 12.53
C LEU A 29 2.40 3.65 13.91
N LYS A 30 1.88 2.58 14.54
CA LYS A 30 2.39 2.09 15.82
C LYS A 30 3.85 1.63 15.73
N GLU A 31 4.19 0.84 14.70
CA GLU A 31 5.55 0.35 14.46
C GLU A 31 6.54 1.47 14.10
N SER A 32 6.02 2.58 13.53
CA SER A 32 6.75 3.81 13.25
C SER A 32 6.95 4.70 14.49
N ASP A 33 6.58 4.20 15.68
CA ASP A 33 6.59 4.96 16.94
C ASP A 33 5.74 6.24 16.84
N ILE A 34 4.58 6.18 16.18
CA ILE A 34 3.56 7.24 16.22
C ILE A 34 2.50 6.79 17.23
N LYS A 35 2.60 7.31 18.45
CA LYS A 35 1.77 6.87 19.58
C LYS A 35 0.53 7.74 19.69
N PHE A 36 -0.64 7.14 19.60
CA PHE A 36 -1.92 7.85 19.72
C PHE A 36 -2.95 6.97 20.44
N ARG A 37 -4.01 7.62 20.95
CA ARG A 37 -5.23 6.95 21.40
C ARG A 37 -6.41 7.58 20.68
N ARG A 38 -7.17 6.77 19.94
CA ARG A 38 -8.40 7.21 19.27
C ARG A 38 -9.60 6.84 20.12
N SER A 39 -10.49 7.80 20.35
CA SER A 39 -11.84 7.51 20.84
C SER A 39 -12.71 7.09 19.67
N GLU A 40 -13.55 6.08 19.83
CA GLU A 40 -14.49 5.63 18.77
C GLU A 40 -15.47 6.72 18.32
N ARG A 41 -15.68 7.75 19.15
CA ARG A 41 -16.59 8.87 18.85
C ARG A 41 -15.92 10.02 18.11
N LEU A 42 -14.60 9.98 17.92
CA LEU A 42 -13.82 11.07 17.34
C LEU A 42 -13.04 10.60 16.12
N ASP A 43 -13.09 11.42 15.06
CA ASP A 43 -12.28 11.24 13.85
C ASP A 43 -10.93 11.96 13.95
N ILE A 44 -10.55 12.41 15.15
CA ILE A 44 -9.25 13.04 15.41
C ILE A 44 -8.60 12.37 16.61
N ALA A 45 -7.32 12.02 16.48
CA ALA A 45 -6.50 11.56 17.59
C ALA A 45 -5.18 12.33 17.65
N LEU A 46 -4.90 12.93 18.80
CA LEU A 46 -3.63 13.59 19.03
C LEU A 46 -2.55 12.57 19.37
N CYS A 47 -1.37 12.71 18.76
CA CYS A 47 -0.22 11.90 19.13
C CYS A 47 0.36 12.36 20.46
N THR A 48 0.81 11.39 21.27
CA THR A 48 1.33 11.64 22.63
C THR A 48 2.84 11.89 22.67
N ASN A 49 3.56 11.51 21.61
CA ASN A 49 5.02 11.59 21.54
C ASN A 49 5.55 12.49 20.42
N LEU A 50 4.68 13.00 19.53
CA LEU A 50 5.03 13.87 18.41
C LEU A 50 3.95 14.96 18.24
N PRO A 51 4.29 16.15 17.70
CA PRO A 51 3.33 17.21 17.39
C PRO A 51 2.52 16.88 16.13
N ILE A 52 1.82 15.75 16.17
CA ILE A 52 0.99 15.22 15.08
C ILE A 52 -0.45 15.11 15.57
N ALA A 53 -1.40 15.36 14.68
CA ALA A 53 -2.80 14.96 14.82
C ALA A 53 -3.18 14.03 13.67
N LEU A 54 -3.65 12.83 14.01
CA LEU A 54 -4.20 11.89 13.04
C LEU A 54 -5.66 12.24 12.76
N ILE A 55 -5.99 12.38 11.47
CA ILE A 55 -7.33 12.71 10.98
C ILE A 55 -7.89 11.49 10.26
N PHE A 56 -8.93 10.87 10.82
CA PHE A 56 -9.52 9.65 10.29
C PHE A 56 -10.62 9.98 9.27
N LEU A 57 -10.35 9.74 7.99
CA LEU A 57 -11.23 10.11 6.87
C LEU A 57 -11.64 8.88 6.03
N PRO A 58 -12.75 8.92 5.28
CA PRO A 58 -12.96 7.98 4.18
C PRO A 58 -11.76 7.98 3.23
N ALA A 59 -11.30 6.81 2.79
CA ALA A 59 -10.10 6.70 1.94
C ALA A 59 -10.21 7.52 0.64
N ALA A 60 -11.42 7.63 0.08
CA ALA A 60 -11.73 8.42 -1.10
C ALA A 60 -11.58 9.94 -0.89
N ASP A 61 -11.74 10.42 0.34
CA ASP A 61 -11.65 11.85 0.65
C ASP A 61 -10.20 12.29 0.89
N ILE A 62 -9.34 11.38 1.37
CA ILE A 62 -7.94 11.67 1.75
C ILE A 62 -7.16 12.41 0.65
N PRO A 63 -7.17 12.00 -0.64
CA PRO A 63 -6.46 12.72 -1.69
C PRO A 63 -6.84 14.20 -1.80
N THR A 64 -8.13 14.52 -1.63
CA THR A 64 -8.64 15.90 -1.68
C THR A 64 -8.11 16.74 -0.53
N PHE A 65 -8.13 16.21 0.70
CA PHE A 65 -7.61 16.94 1.86
C PHE A 65 -6.10 17.18 1.76
N VAL A 66 -5.35 16.22 1.24
CA VAL A 66 -3.89 16.34 1.07
C VAL A 66 -3.54 17.30 -0.08
N SER A 67 -4.17 17.17 -1.25
CA SER A 67 -3.92 18.07 -2.39
C SER A 67 -4.24 19.54 -2.08
N GLN A 68 -5.26 19.80 -1.26
CA GLN A 68 -5.63 21.15 -0.82
C GLN A 68 -4.77 21.71 0.33
N GLY A 69 -3.76 20.97 0.81
CA GLY A 69 -2.92 21.38 1.94
C GLY A 69 -3.66 21.43 3.27
N ARG A 70 -4.82 20.75 3.38
CA ARG A 70 -5.58 20.62 4.65
C ARG A 70 -5.04 19.50 5.52
N CYS A 71 -4.30 18.57 4.93
CA CYS A 71 -3.46 17.59 5.61
C CYS A 71 -2.09 17.56 4.93
N ASP A 72 -1.02 17.52 5.70
CA ASP A 72 0.35 17.46 5.17
C ASP A 72 0.65 16.08 4.58
N LEU A 73 0.16 15.03 5.23
CA LEU A 73 0.35 13.63 4.85
C LEU A 73 -0.98 12.88 4.80
N GLY A 74 -1.03 11.81 4.01
CA GLY A 74 -2.17 10.91 3.95
C GLY A 74 -1.76 9.46 3.64
N ILE A 75 -2.54 8.47 4.10
CA ILE A 75 -2.44 7.09 3.58
C ILE A 75 -3.72 6.75 2.83
N THR A 76 -3.62 6.40 1.56
CA THR A 76 -4.76 5.95 0.74
C THR A 76 -4.28 5.10 -0.43
N GLY A 77 -5.20 4.53 -1.20
CA GLY A 77 -4.87 3.79 -2.43
C GLY A 77 -4.58 4.73 -3.60
N ILE A 78 -3.65 4.37 -4.48
CA ILE A 78 -3.35 5.18 -5.67
C ILE A 78 -4.55 5.28 -6.62
N ASP A 79 -5.44 4.29 -6.60
CA ASP A 79 -6.77 4.34 -7.25
C ASP A 79 -7.59 5.55 -6.80
N GLN A 80 -7.60 5.85 -5.49
CA GLN A 80 -8.33 7.00 -4.96
C GLN A 80 -7.66 8.32 -5.35
N VAL A 81 -6.32 8.35 -5.40
CA VAL A 81 -5.57 9.54 -5.85
C VAL A 81 -5.91 9.88 -7.30
N HIS A 82 -5.87 8.87 -8.18
CA HIS A 82 -6.20 9.06 -9.59
C HIS A 82 -7.68 9.35 -9.81
N GLU A 83 -8.59 8.69 -9.10
CA GLU A 83 -10.03 8.95 -9.18
C GLU A 83 -10.38 10.39 -8.76
N ALA A 84 -9.73 10.90 -7.71
CA ALA A 84 -9.92 12.28 -7.25
C ALA A 84 -9.24 13.31 -8.18
N GLY A 85 -8.37 12.89 -9.11
CA GLY A 85 -7.53 13.81 -9.88
C GLY A 85 -6.63 14.67 -8.98
N ALA A 86 -6.20 14.11 -7.85
CA ALA A 86 -5.52 14.86 -6.80
C ALA A 86 -4.04 15.05 -7.12
N GLU A 87 -3.58 16.30 -7.07
CA GLU A 87 -2.17 16.67 -7.25
C GLU A 87 -1.41 16.54 -5.92
N VAL A 88 -0.79 15.39 -5.71
CA VAL A 88 -0.01 15.05 -4.50
C VAL A 88 1.29 14.35 -4.88
N ASP A 89 2.26 14.34 -3.98
CA ASP A 89 3.45 13.50 -4.10
C ASP A 89 3.17 12.11 -3.48
N THR A 90 3.78 11.06 -4.02
CA THR A 90 3.59 9.66 -3.58
C THR A 90 4.92 9.04 -3.09
N PRO A 91 5.52 9.57 -2.01
CA PRO A 91 6.90 9.23 -1.63
C PRO A 91 7.13 7.75 -1.27
N ILE A 92 6.12 7.01 -0.82
CA ILE A 92 6.29 5.62 -0.35
C ILE A 92 5.12 4.74 -0.80
N ASP A 93 5.41 3.68 -1.56
CA ASP A 93 4.51 2.52 -1.73
C ASP A 93 4.58 1.66 -0.46
N LEU A 94 3.45 1.49 0.22
CA LEU A 94 3.38 0.75 1.48
C LEU A 94 3.23 -0.76 1.26
N GLN A 95 3.18 -1.23 0.01
CA GLN A 95 3.21 -2.65 -0.36
C GLN A 95 2.08 -3.49 0.28
N PHE A 96 0.95 -2.88 0.58
CA PHE A 96 -0.26 -3.58 1.03
C PHE A 96 -1.52 -3.01 0.38
N GLY A 97 -2.62 -3.76 0.48
CA GLY A 97 -3.89 -3.36 -0.14
C GLY A 97 -3.85 -3.46 -1.66
N GLY A 98 -2.99 -4.33 -2.19
CA GLY A 98 -2.82 -4.59 -3.61
C GLY A 98 -4.10 -5.09 -4.25
N CYS A 99 -4.59 -4.39 -5.26
CA CYS A 99 -5.81 -4.70 -6.01
C CYS A 99 -5.66 -4.29 -7.48
N ARG A 100 -6.60 -4.72 -8.31
CA ARG A 100 -6.73 -4.30 -9.70
C ARG A 100 -8.09 -3.66 -9.90
N LEU A 101 -8.14 -2.46 -10.48
CA LEU A 101 -9.38 -1.88 -10.98
C LEU A 101 -9.66 -2.52 -12.34
N GLN A 102 -10.74 -3.30 -12.44
CA GLN A 102 -10.97 -4.15 -13.62
C GLN A 102 -12.34 -3.89 -14.24
N VAL A 103 -12.40 -3.99 -15.57
CA VAL A 103 -13.64 -4.06 -16.35
C VAL A 103 -14.14 -5.50 -16.31
N GLN A 104 -15.40 -5.67 -15.91
CA GLN A 104 -16.00 -6.98 -15.70
C GLN A 104 -17.38 -7.08 -16.34
N VAL A 105 -17.71 -8.26 -16.85
CA VAL A 105 -18.95 -8.55 -17.59
C VAL A 105 -19.56 -9.87 -17.13
N PRO A 106 -20.87 -10.09 -17.30
CA PRO A 106 -21.48 -11.40 -17.04
C PRO A 106 -20.78 -12.52 -17.82
N GLU A 107 -20.44 -13.61 -17.13
CA GLU A 107 -19.72 -14.76 -17.70
C GLU A 107 -20.44 -15.34 -18.93
N ASN A 108 -21.76 -15.48 -18.84
CA ASN A 108 -22.61 -15.98 -19.92
C ASN A 108 -23.19 -14.84 -20.79
N GLY A 109 -22.62 -13.63 -20.68
CA GLY A 109 -23.02 -12.46 -21.45
C GLY A 109 -22.38 -12.38 -22.84
N PRO A 110 -22.85 -11.43 -23.69
CA PRO A 110 -22.40 -11.30 -25.08
C PRO A 110 -21.03 -10.63 -25.22
N PHE A 111 -20.51 -9.99 -24.17
CA PHE A 111 -19.27 -9.24 -24.21
C PHE A 111 -18.10 -10.07 -23.69
N LYS A 112 -16.97 -9.99 -24.39
CA LYS A 112 -15.70 -10.66 -24.07
C LYS A 112 -14.50 -9.73 -24.17
N LYS A 113 -14.65 -8.58 -24.83
CA LYS A 113 -13.57 -7.59 -24.97
C LYS A 113 -14.05 -6.18 -24.63
N PRO A 114 -13.17 -5.31 -24.09
CA PRO A 114 -13.55 -3.94 -23.73
C PRO A 114 -14.12 -3.13 -24.89
N GLU A 115 -13.66 -3.35 -26.12
CA GLU A 115 -14.10 -2.59 -27.31
C GLU A 115 -15.58 -2.84 -27.63
N GLU A 116 -16.12 -4.00 -27.23
CA GLU A 116 -17.53 -4.36 -27.43
C GLU A 116 -18.47 -3.61 -26.48
N LEU A 117 -17.92 -2.97 -25.46
CA LEU A 117 -18.63 -2.13 -24.50
C LEU A 117 -18.73 -0.66 -24.94
N ILE A 118 -18.17 -0.30 -26.09
CA ILE A 118 -18.29 1.07 -26.62
C ILE A 118 -19.76 1.41 -26.87
N GLY A 119 -20.22 2.51 -26.27
CA GLY A 119 -21.62 2.95 -26.34
C GLY A 119 -22.58 2.21 -25.41
N LYS A 120 -22.07 1.35 -24.52
CA LYS A 120 -22.83 0.64 -23.48
C LYS A 120 -22.85 1.40 -22.17
N THR A 121 -23.58 0.86 -21.19
CA THR A 121 -23.67 1.42 -19.84
C THR A 121 -22.75 0.66 -18.90
N ILE A 122 -21.82 1.36 -18.26
CA ILE A 122 -20.83 0.82 -17.33
C ILE A 122 -21.11 1.36 -15.93
N VAL A 123 -21.20 0.49 -14.95
CA VAL A 123 -21.47 0.89 -13.56
C VAL A 123 -20.18 0.85 -12.75
N SER A 124 -19.88 1.91 -12.01
CA SER A 124 -18.67 1.98 -11.20
C SER A 124 -18.79 2.96 -10.03
N SER A 125 -18.00 2.76 -8.98
CA SER A 125 -17.69 3.79 -7.99
C SER A 125 -16.51 4.69 -8.39
N PHE A 126 -15.75 4.29 -9.42
CA PHE A 126 -14.57 4.98 -9.97
C PHE A 126 -14.90 5.61 -11.33
N THR A 127 -15.79 6.60 -11.30
CA THR A 127 -16.37 7.18 -12.51
C THR A 127 -15.34 7.92 -13.37
N ASN A 128 -14.37 8.60 -12.77
CA ASN A 128 -13.38 9.38 -13.51
C ASN A 128 -12.41 8.44 -14.23
N LEU A 129 -11.84 7.46 -13.51
CA LEU A 129 -10.95 6.45 -14.10
C LEU A 129 -11.65 5.63 -15.17
N THR A 130 -12.89 5.21 -14.92
CA THR A 130 -13.70 4.46 -15.90
C THR A 130 -13.95 5.29 -17.16
N SER A 131 -14.35 6.55 -17.00
CA SER A 131 -14.63 7.44 -18.14
C SER A 131 -13.38 7.71 -18.96
N GLN A 132 -12.23 7.94 -18.31
CA GLN A 132 -10.95 8.14 -18.98
C GLN A 132 -10.54 6.91 -19.80
N TYR A 133 -10.67 5.72 -19.22
CA TYR A 133 -10.37 4.45 -19.91
C TYR A 133 -11.21 4.27 -21.18
N PHE A 134 -12.53 4.46 -21.09
CA PHE A 134 -13.41 4.29 -22.25
C PHE A 134 -13.28 5.41 -23.27
N ALA A 135 -13.04 6.66 -22.85
CA ALA A 135 -12.74 7.75 -23.77
C ALA A 135 -11.47 7.47 -24.58
N GLN A 136 -10.41 6.96 -23.93
CA GLN A 136 -9.18 6.54 -24.60
C GLN A 136 -9.44 5.38 -25.57
N LEU A 137 -10.23 4.38 -25.15
CA LEU A 137 -10.58 3.23 -25.99
C LEU A 137 -11.39 3.63 -27.23
N GLU A 138 -12.26 4.65 -27.10
CA GLU A 138 -13.03 5.23 -28.19
C GLU A 138 -12.23 6.20 -29.08
N GLY A 139 -11.00 6.57 -28.68
CA GLY A 139 -10.19 7.56 -29.38
C GLY A 139 -10.76 8.98 -29.29
N THR A 140 -11.42 9.31 -28.18
CA THR A 140 -12.14 10.58 -27.97
C THR A 140 -11.88 11.15 -26.58
N THR A 141 -12.48 12.29 -26.28
CA THR A 141 -12.46 12.91 -24.95
C THR A 141 -13.68 12.48 -24.13
N VAL A 142 -13.61 12.58 -22.80
CA VAL A 142 -14.70 12.15 -21.90
C VAL A 142 -16.04 12.84 -22.22
N ASP A 143 -16.02 14.10 -22.66
CA ASP A 143 -17.20 14.86 -23.07
C ASP A 143 -17.86 14.36 -24.37
N LYS A 144 -17.15 13.55 -25.17
CA LYS A 144 -17.59 13.07 -26.49
C LYS A 144 -17.72 11.55 -26.55
N MET A 145 -17.44 10.83 -25.47
CA MET A 145 -17.56 9.38 -25.44
C MET A 145 -19.03 8.96 -25.54
N LYS A 146 -19.26 7.83 -26.22
CA LYS A 146 -20.60 7.23 -26.35
C LYS A 146 -20.94 6.36 -25.15
N THR A 147 -19.93 5.75 -24.54
CA THR A 147 -20.07 4.90 -23.36
C THR A 147 -20.61 5.72 -22.19
N LYS A 148 -21.61 5.17 -21.48
CA LYS A 148 -22.24 5.84 -20.35
C LYS A 148 -21.71 5.26 -19.05
N VAL A 149 -21.12 6.09 -18.21
CA VAL A 149 -20.65 5.66 -16.88
C VAL A 149 -21.65 6.11 -15.82
N VAL A 150 -22.13 5.16 -15.02
CA VAL A 150 -23.13 5.37 -13.97
C VAL A 150 -22.50 5.11 -12.61
N PHE A 151 -22.65 6.07 -11.70
CA PHE A 151 -22.14 5.95 -10.34
C PHE A 151 -22.99 5.01 -9.48
N VAL A 152 -22.35 4.05 -8.82
CA VAL A 152 -22.94 3.25 -7.74
C VAL A 152 -21.92 3.15 -6.60
N GLY A 153 -22.30 3.61 -5.41
CA GLY A 153 -21.40 3.70 -4.25
C GLY A 153 -21.20 2.39 -3.45
N GLY A 154 -21.88 1.29 -3.83
CA GLY A 154 -21.76 0.00 -3.16
C GLY A 154 -22.57 -1.10 -3.83
N SER A 155 -22.18 -2.35 -3.61
CA SER A 155 -22.76 -3.54 -4.27
C SER A 155 -22.76 -3.43 -5.80
N VAL A 156 -21.65 -2.96 -6.36
CA VAL A 156 -21.48 -2.75 -7.80
C VAL A 156 -21.68 -4.07 -8.56
N GLU A 157 -21.27 -5.20 -7.97
CA GLU A 157 -21.42 -6.55 -8.53
C GLU A 157 -22.86 -6.95 -8.87
N ALA A 158 -23.87 -6.38 -8.19
CA ALA A 158 -25.27 -6.65 -8.46
C ALA A 158 -25.82 -5.90 -9.70
N SER A 159 -25.10 -4.88 -10.17
CA SER A 159 -25.63 -3.90 -11.13
C SER A 159 -26.00 -4.52 -12.49
N CYS A 160 -25.22 -5.47 -12.99
CA CYS A 160 -25.55 -6.19 -14.22
C CYS A 160 -26.80 -7.06 -14.07
N ALA A 161 -26.90 -7.81 -12.96
CA ALA A 161 -28.05 -8.67 -12.69
C ALA A 161 -29.36 -7.88 -12.53
N LEU A 162 -29.27 -6.66 -12.01
CA LEU A 162 -30.40 -5.73 -11.86
C LEU A 162 -30.73 -4.94 -13.13
N GLY A 163 -29.96 -5.10 -14.21
CA GLY A 163 -30.17 -4.39 -15.48
C GLY A 163 -29.80 -2.90 -15.43
N VAL A 164 -28.96 -2.49 -14.47
CA VAL A 164 -28.49 -1.10 -14.32
C VAL A 164 -27.38 -0.77 -15.33
N GLY A 165 -26.59 -1.77 -15.73
CA GLY A 165 -25.56 -1.63 -16.74
C GLY A 165 -25.17 -2.94 -17.42
N ASP A 166 -24.50 -2.82 -18.55
CA ASP A 166 -24.02 -3.91 -19.39
C ASP A 166 -22.72 -4.53 -18.82
N ALA A 167 -21.94 -3.75 -18.09
CA ALA A 167 -20.69 -4.13 -17.45
C ALA A 167 -20.46 -3.31 -16.18
N ILE A 168 -19.46 -3.72 -15.39
CA ILE A 168 -19.01 -2.96 -14.23
C ILE A 168 -17.51 -2.66 -14.29
N VAL A 169 -17.11 -1.64 -13.55
CA VAL A 169 -15.72 -1.41 -13.18
C VAL A 169 -15.62 -1.32 -11.67
N ASP A 170 -14.86 -2.22 -11.06
CA ASP A 170 -14.66 -2.24 -9.62
C ASP A 170 -13.29 -2.85 -9.24
N LEU A 171 -12.90 -2.65 -7.99
CA LEU A 171 -11.66 -3.17 -7.43
C LEU A 171 -11.75 -4.68 -7.16
N VAL A 172 -10.74 -5.40 -7.62
CA VAL A 172 -10.62 -6.85 -7.47
C VAL A 172 -9.32 -7.19 -6.76
N GLU A 173 -9.43 -7.93 -5.65
CA GLU A 173 -8.29 -8.54 -4.94
C GLU A 173 -8.15 -10.02 -5.34
N SER A 174 -8.93 -10.93 -4.72
CA SER A 174 -8.94 -12.36 -5.05
C SER A 174 -9.87 -12.73 -6.23
N GLY A 175 -10.86 -11.86 -6.53
CA GLY A 175 -11.90 -12.11 -7.53
C GLY A 175 -13.06 -13.01 -7.06
N GLU A 176 -13.05 -13.48 -5.82
CA GLU A 176 -14.07 -14.43 -5.32
C GLU A 176 -15.48 -13.83 -5.34
N THR A 177 -15.65 -12.60 -4.86
CA THR A 177 -16.94 -11.88 -4.88
C THR A 177 -17.50 -11.76 -6.29
N MET A 178 -16.65 -11.42 -7.25
CA MET A 178 -17.05 -11.17 -8.63
C MET A 178 -17.43 -12.47 -9.35
N ARG A 179 -16.67 -13.55 -9.13
CA ARG A 179 -17.05 -14.89 -9.62
C ARG A 179 -18.36 -15.37 -9.01
N ALA A 180 -18.58 -15.13 -7.71
CA ALA A 180 -19.84 -15.49 -7.06
C ALA A 180 -21.05 -14.72 -7.63
N ALA A 181 -20.83 -13.50 -8.12
CA ALA A 181 -21.83 -12.71 -8.84
C ALA A 181 -21.98 -13.11 -10.33
N GLY A 182 -21.23 -14.11 -10.80
CA GLY A 182 -21.25 -14.56 -12.20
C GLY A 182 -20.56 -13.60 -13.17
N LEU A 183 -19.57 -12.84 -12.70
CA LEU A 183 -18.79 -11.89 -13.51
C LEU A 183 -17.38 -12.44 -13.81
N ILE A 184 -16.87 -12.06 -14.98
CA ILE A 184 -15.48 -12.29 -15.42
C ILE A 184 -14.81 -10.96 -15.75
N ASP A 185 -13.52 -10.84 -15.44
CA ASP A 185 -12.71 -9.69 -15.85
C ASP A 185 -12.26 -9.83 -17.30
N ILE A 186 -12.33 -8.71 -18.05
CA ILE A 186 -11.95 -8.65 -19.47
C ILE A 186 -10.86 -7.60 -19.74
N ALA A 187 -10.58 -6.71 -18.79
CA ALA A 187 -9.45 -5.79 -18.81
C ALA A 187 -9.11 -5.26 -17.42
N THR A 188 -7.85 -4.84 -17.25
CA THR A 188 -7.36 -4.12 -16.07
C THR A 188 -7.09 -2.67 -16.46
N ILE A 189 -7.69 -1.73 -15.72
CA ILE A 189 -7.52 -0.29 -15.87
C ILE A 189 -6.29 0.18 -15.09
N LEU A 190 -6.14 -0.31 -13.86
CA LEU A 190 -5.10 0.15 -12.93
C LEU A 190 -4.74 -0.94 -11.92
N ASP A 191 -3.44 -1.22 -11.76
CA ASP A 191 -2.91 -1.89 -10.57
C ASP A 191 -2.75 -0.84 -9.45
N THR A 192 -3.27 -1.13 -8.26
CA THR A 192 -3.27 -0.19 -7.13
C THR A 192 -2.76 -0.83 -5.83
N SER A 193 -2.10 -0.05 -4.99
CA SER A 193 -1.73 -0.37 -3.61
C SER A 193 -1.85 0.87 -2.73
N ALA A 194 -1.80 0.67 -1.41
CA ALA A 194 -1.75 1.77 -0.45
C ALA A 194 -0.41 2.50 -0.52
N HIS A 195 -0.48 3.83 -0.54
CA HIS A 195 0.68 4.72 -0.57
C HIS A 195 0.60 5.73 0.57
N LEU A 196 1.77 6.15 1.07
CA LEU A 196 1.89 7.43 1.74
C LEU A 196 1.88 8.52 0.67
N ILE A 197 0.95 9.46 0.81
CA ILE A 197 0.88 10.66 -0.02
C ILE A 197 1.24 11.89 0.79
N GLU A 198 1.80 12.89 0.12
CA GLU A 198 2.30 14.14 0.70
C GLU A 198 1.73 15.32 -0.08
N SER A 199 1.33 16.36 0.65
CA SER A 199 0.84 17.59 0.04
C SER A 199 1.98 18.35 -0.63
N LYS A 200 1.77 18.77 -1.88
CA LYS A 200 2.67 19.73 -2.55
C LYS A 200 2.70 21.10 -1.87
N ASN A 201 1.74 21.37 -0.98
CA ASN A 201 1.59 22.62 -0.22
C ASN A 201 1.60 22.36 1.29
N ALA A 202 2.39 21.39 1.78
CA ALA A 202 2.50 21.09 3.20
C ALA A 202 2.90 22.35 3.99
N ALA A 203 2.18 22.62 5.09
CA ALA A 203 2.38 23.81 5.91
C ALA A 203 3.25 23.53 7.14
N SER A 204 3.36 22.26 7.52
CA SER A 204 4.11 21.80 8.69
C SER A 204 5.62 21.73 8.46
N ASP A 205 6.35 21.58 9.57
CA ASP A 205 7.81 21.45 9.59
C ASP A 205 8.32 20.31 8.67
N PRO A 206 9.14 20.63 7.64
CA PRO A 206 9.72 19.63 6.75
C PRO A 206 10.56 18.56 7.47
N ASP A 207 11.22 18.90 8.58
CA ASP A 207 12.05 17.95 9.34
C ASP A 207 11.18 16.90 10.04
N LEU A 208 10.01 17.31 10.53
CA LEU A 208 9.02 16.38 11.08
C LEU A 208 8.43 15.47 10.00
N ILE A 209 8.11 16.00 8.82
CA ILE A 209 7.64 15.22 7.67
C ILE A 209 8.70 14.18 7.27
N ALA A 210 9.97 14.60 7.12
CA ALA A 210 11.08 13.71 6.82
C ALA A 210 11.27 12.62 7.90
N THR A 211 11.12 12.98 9.18
CA THR A 211 11.16 12.04 10.31
C THR A 211 10.06 11.00 10.21
N ILE A 212 8.83 11.38 9.88
CA ILE A 212 7.70 10.46 9.71
C ILE A 212 7.96 9.53 8.52
N LYS A 213 8.39 10.06 7.37
CA LYS A 213 8.74 9.26 6.18
C LYS A 213 9.82 8.23 6.51
N SER A 214 10.93 8.65 7.10
CA SER A 214 12.03 7.75 7.48
C SER A 214 11.60 6.66 8.47
N ARG A 215 10.69 6.97 9.41
CA ARG A 215 10.13 5.99 10.34
C ARG A 215 9.29 4.94 9.62
N ILE A 216 8.44 5.36 8.68
CA ILE A 216 7.58 4.48 7.88
C ILE A 216 8.42 3.61 6.94
N GLU A 217 9.39 4.17 6.23
CA GLU A 217 10.34 3.43 5.37
C GLU A 217 11.10 2.35 6.15
N GLY A 218 11.47 2.68 7.40
CA GLY A 218 12.08 1.76 8.35
C GLY A 218 11.23 0.54 8.65
N VAL A 219 9.93 0.73 8.87
CA VAL A 219 8.95 -0.35 9.07
C VAL A 219 8.77 -1.17 7.80
N MET A 220 8.59 -0.51 6.64
CA MET A 220 8.44 -1.20 5.35
C MET A 220 9.66 -2.07 5.04
N THR A 221 10.86 -1.54 5.31
CA THR A 221 12.09 -2.32 5.20
C THR A 221 12.10 -3.49 6.17
N ALA A 222 11.76 -3.28 7.44
CA ALA A 222 11.77 -4.34 8.44
C ALA A 222 10.77 -5.48 8.11
N GLN A 223 9.67 -5.17 7.43
CA GLN A 223 8.72 -6.18 6.93
C GLN A 223 9.30 -6.98 5.75
N LYS A 224 10.05 -6.35 4.85
CA LYS A 224 10.69 -7.01 3.70
C LYS A 224 11.88 -7.90 4.08
N TYR A 225 12.57 -7.60 5.18
CA TYR A 225 13.79 -8.28 5.58
C TYR A 225 13.63 -9.04 6.90
N VAL A 226 14.58 -9.94 7.16
CA VAL A 226 14.79 -10.59 8.46
C VAL A 226 16.28 -10.57 8.77
N TYR A 227 16.64 -10.60 10.05
CA TYR A 227 18.04 -10.67 10.47
C TYR A 227 18.45 -12.14 10.54
N CYS A 228 19.41 -12.54 9.70
CA CYS A 228 19.98 -13.88 9.72
C CYS A 228 21.31 -13.86 10.48
N ASN A 229 21.50 -14.83 11.36
CA ASN A 229 22.75 -15.06 12.07
C ASN A 229 23.13 -16.53 11.98
N TYR A 230 24.39 -16.83 11.77
CA TYR A 230 24.88 -18.22 11.68
C TYR A 230 26.36 -18.30 12.05
N ASN A 231 26.80 -19.49 12.45
CA ASN A 231 28.20 -19.81 12.67
C ASN A 231 28.79 -20.44 11.40
N ALA A 232 30.02 -20.10 11.06
CA ALA A 232 30.74 -20.69 9.93
C ALA A 232 32.24 -20.83 10.21
N PRO A 233 32.88 -21.93 9.74
CA PRO A 233 34.33 -22.00 9.65
C PRO A 233 34.88 -20.87 8.79
N ARG A 234 36.03 -20.31 9.16
CA ARG A 234 36.71 -19.24 8.40
C ARG A 234 37.03 -19.66 6.96
N GLU A 235 37.32 -20.93 6.75
CA GLU A 235 37.66 -21.52 5.45
C GLU A 235 36.51 -21.55 4.43
N ILE A 236 35.25 -21.36 4.86
CA ILE A 236 34.09 -21.33 3.95
C ILE A 236 33.50 -19.93 3.77
N LEU A 237 34.11 -18.88 4.34
CA LEU A 237 33.55 -17.53 4.31
C LEU A 237 33.36 -16.99 2.89
N ASP A 238 34.29 -17.27 1.98
CA ASP A 238 34.20 -16.93 0.57
C ASP A 238 32.94 -17.52 -0.11
N LYS A 239 32.43 -18.65 0.38
CA LYS A 239 31.25 -19.34 -0.14
C LYS A 239 29.94 -18.87 0.50
N VAL A 240 29.95 -18.48 1.77
CA VAL A 240 28.73 -18.13 2.53
C VAL A 240 28.39 -16.63 2.49
N LEU A 241 29.39 -15.75 2.44
CA LEU A 241 29.15 -14.30 2.38
C LEU A 241 28.38 -13.85 1.12
N PRO A 242 28.59 -14.44 -0.08
CA PRO A 242 27.75 -14.14 -1.25
C PRO A 242 26.28 -14.53 -1.11
N ILE A 243 25.97 -15.51 -0.25
CA ILE A 243 24.58 -15.95 0.02
C ILE A 243 23.87 -14.91 0.91
N THR A 244 24.61 -14.30 1.85
CA THR A 244 24.10 -13.28 2.77
C THR A 244 24.92 -11.98 2.66
N PRO A 245 24.81 -11.24 1.53
CA PRO A 245 25.62 -10.05 1.30
C PRO A 245 25.22 -8.85 2.17
N GLY A 246 24.04 -8.91 2.79
CA GLY A 246 23.49 -7.83 3.59
C GLY A 246 23.06 -6.61 2.76
N ARG A 247 22.59 -5.58 3.46
CA ARG A 247 22.25 -4.29 2.83
C ARG A 247 23.47 -3.42 2.55
N ARG A 248 24.54 -3.59 3.31
CA ARG A 248 25.82 -2.89 3.14
C ARG A 248 26.97 -3.88 3.06
N ALA A 249 27.10 -4.70 4.10
CA ALA A 249 28.01 -5.83 4.17
C ALA A 249 27.53 -6.76 5.31
N PRO A 250 27.87 -8.05 5.29
CA PRO A 250 27.70 -8.92 6.45
C PRO A 250 28.63 -8.50 7.59
N THR A 251 28.14 -8.59 8.83
CA THR A 251 28.96 -8.46 10.04
C THR A 251 29.62 -9.80 10.32
N ILE A 252 30.92 -9.78 10.64
CA ILE A 252 31.70 -10.98 10.99
C ILE A 252 32.31 -10.77 12.38
N SER A 253 31.90 -11.60 13.34
CA SER A 253 32.32 -11.53 14.73
C SER A 253 33.09 -12.79 15.12
N GLN A 254 34.17 -12.62 15.90
CA GLN A 254 34.88 -13.76 16.49
C GLN A 254 34.02 -14.43 17.57
N ILE A 255 34.12 -15.76 17.67
CA ILE A 255 33.49 -16.56 18.74
C ILE A 255 34.57 -17.36 19.47
N ASP A 256 34.24 -17.87 20.65
CA ASP A 256 35.14 -18.69 21.49
C ASP A 256 35.22 -20.15 20.97
N ASP A 257 35.53 -20.27 19.68
CA ASP A 257 35.81 -21.52 18.98
C ASP A 257 36.84 -21.22 17.87
N ALA A 258 38.03 -21.80 18.03
CA ALA A 258 39.16 -21.50 17.17
C ALA A 258 38.88 -21.92 15.71
N GLY A 259 38.96 -20.96 14.79
CA GLY A 259 38.70 -21.20 13.37
C GLY A 259 37.26 -20.92 12.94
N TRP A 260 36.36 -20.57 13.86
CA TRP A 260 34.98 -20.20 13.57
C TRP A 260 34.70 -18.71 13.74
N VAL A 261 33.63 -18.25 13.11
CA VAL A 261 33.07 -16.91 13.27
C VAL A 261 31.55 -16.96 13.27
N ALA A 262 30.93 -15.98 13.91
CA ALA A 262 29.52 -15.68 13.73
C ALA A 262 29.37 -14.64 12.61
N VAL A 263 28.50 -14.93 11.64
CA VAL A 263 28.13 -14.00 10.58
C VAL A 263 26.72 -13.51 10.83
N SER A 264 26.46 -12.23 10.59
CA SER A 264 25.10 -11.71 10.61
C SER A 264 24.81 -10.72 9.50
N SER A 265 23.58 -10.77 9.00
CA SER A 265 23.16 -10.01 7.82
C SER A 265 21.64 -9.92 7.72
N MET A 266 21.13 -8.80 7.21
CA MET A 266 19.74 -8.73 6.74
C MET A 266 19.59 -9.52 5.44
N ILE A 267 18.56 -10.34 5.34
CA ILE A 267 18.20 -11.10 4.14
C ILE A 267 16.72 -10.90 3.78
N GLU A 268 16.36 -11.05 2.51
CA GLU A 268 14.96 -10.92 2.10
C GLU A 268 14.09 -12.02 2.71
N ARG A 269 12.98 -11.63 3.32
CA ARG A 269 12.06 -12.55 4.01
C ARG A 269 11.54 -13.65 3.10
N SER A 270 11.27 -13.34 1.84
CA SER A 270 10.77 -14.29 0.82
C SER A 270 11.80 -15.37 0.45
N LYS A 271 13.10 -15.10 0.63
CA LYS A 271 14.19 -16.03 0.31
C LYS A 271 14.74 -16.77 1.53
N LYS A 272 14.21 -16.51 2.73
CA LYS A 272 14.79 -16.98 3.99
C LYS A 272 15.04 -18.49 4.01
N GLY A 273 14.08 -19.30 3.55
CA GLY A 273 14.22 -20.77 3.56
C GLY A 273 15.35 -21.25 2.64
N LEU A 274 15.36 -20.75 1.40
CA LEU A 274 16.40 -21.06 0.42
C LEU A 274 17.80 -20.68 0.93
N ILE A 275 17.93 -19.50 1.53
CA ILE A 275 19.19 -19.01 2.10
C ILE A 275 19.64 -19.91 3.25
N MET A 276 18.75 -20.26 4.18
CA MET A 276 19.09 -21.16 5.29
C MET A 276 19.56 -22.53 4.80
N ASP A 277 18.88 -23.11 3.80
CA ASP A 277 19.26 -24.39 3.21
C ASP A 277 20.60 -24.33 2.49
N GLU A 278 20.89 -23.23 1.80
CA GLU A 278 22.15 -23.04 1.08
C GLU A 278 23.32 -22.85 2.04
N LEU A 279 23.15 -22.02 3.08
CA LEU A 279 24.12 -21.86 4.16
C LEU A 279 24.44 -23.21 4.81
N LYS A 280 23.41 -24.01 5.13
CA LYS A 280 23.60 -25.34 5.74
C LYS A 280 24.38 -26.28 4.81
N ARG A 281 24.04 -26.31 3.52
CA ARG A 281 24.76 -27.11 2.50
C ARG A 281 26.22 -26.71 2.35
N LYS A 282 26.56 -25.44 2.58
CA LYS A 282 27.94 -24.94 2.53
C LYS A 282 28.74 -25.15 3.82
N GLY A 283 28.12 -25.68 4.87
CA GLY A 283 28.78 -26.01 6.14
C GLY A 283 28.54 -25.01 7.27
N ALA A 284 27.62 -24.06 7.11
CA ALA A 284 27.22 -23.21 8.24
C ALA A 284 26.41 -23.99 9.29
N ALA A 285 26.52 -23.56 10.53
CA ALA A 285 25.85 -24.12 11.70
C ALA A 285 25.01 -23.05 12.43
N ASP A 286 24.09 -23.50 13.28
CA ASP A 286 23.26 -22.65 14.15
C ASP A 286 22.59 -21.47 13.43
N ILE A 287 22.04 -21.74 12.25
CA ILE A 287 21.44 -20.71 11.40
C ILE A 287 20.11 -20.27 12.01
N MET A 288 20.09 -19.05 12.52
CA MET A 288 18.95 -18.41 13.16
C MET A 288 18.44 -17.23 12.32
N VAL A 289 17.14 -16.99 12.42
CA VAL A 289 16.49 -15.86 11.78
C VAL A 289 15.63 -15.16 12.83
N PHE A 290 15.82 -13.85 12.95
CA PHE A 290 15.09 -12.99 13.87
C PHE A 290 14.26 -11.97 13.09
N GLU A 291 13.04 -11.73 13.57
CA GLU A 291 12.23 -10.64 13.03
C GLU A 291 12.77 -9.29 13.48
N ILE A 292 12.70 -8.32 12.57
CA ILE A 292 13.03 -6.93 12.83
C ILE A 292 11.71 -6.17 12.80
N SER A 293 11.47 -5.31 13.79
CA SER A 293 10.25 -4.49 13.84
C SER A 293 10.42 -3.14 13.15
N ASN A 294 11.62 -2.55 13.20
CA ASN A 294 11.92 -1.27 12.56
C ASN A 294 13.44 -1.10 12.33
N CYS A 295 13.84 -0.29 11.36
CA CYS A 295 15.22 0.12 11.09
C CYS A 295 15.27 1.55 10.53
N ARG A 296 16.47 2.10 10.30
CA ARG A 296 16.66 3.34 9.54
C ARG A 296 17.52 3.02 8.33
N VAL A 297 17.04 3.43 7.16
CA VAL A 297 17.63 3.08 5.86
C VAL A 297 18.32 4.26 5.21
#